data_AF-A0A3N7HL88-F1
#
_entry.id   AF-A0A3N7HL88-F1
#
_cell.length_a   1.000
_cell.length_b   1.000
_cell.length_c   1.000
_cell.angle_alpha   90.00
_cell.angle_beta   90.00
_cell.angle_gamma   90.00
#
_symmetry.space_group_name_H-M   'P 1'
#
loop_
_entity.id
_entity.type
_entity.pdbx_description
1 polymer ?
#
loop_
_entity_poly.entity_id
_entity_poly.type
_entity_poly.pdbx_seq_one_letter_code
_entity_poly.pdbx_strand_id
1 'polypeptide(L)'
;MRIKDVRPQPFVFQLRCDRCGAEAQHNIDDGFNNFLQIEFDTSWGSDLGDGNHVELDICHTCLKETVGSWLRASPAAWAAVGQVPASEDFMAGVEKLPVQERDPL
;
A
#
# COMPACT_ATOMS: atom_id res chain seq x y z
N MET A 1 15.99 -45.14 -4.45
CA MET A 1 16.28 -43.70 -4.61
C MET A 1 15.13 -43.10 -5.42
N ARG A 2 14.33 -42.20 -4.84
CA ARG A 2 13.23 -41.53 -5.57
C ARG A 2 13.78 -40.23 -6.13
N ILE A 3 13.93 -40.13 -7.45
CA ILE A 3 14.27 -38.86 -8.12
C ILE A 3 12.98 -38.04 -8.15
N LYS A 4 13.00 -36.87 -7.49
CA LYS A 4 11.94 -35.88 -7.62
C LYS A 4 12.28 -35.00 -8.82
N ASP A 5 11.33 -34.82 -9.72
CA ASP A 5 11.43 -33.80 -10.76
C ASP A 5 11.29 -32.41 -10.11
N VAL A 6 12.41 -31.70 -9.98
CA VAL A 6 12.47 -30.34 -9.42
C VAL A 6 12.64 -29.39 -10.59
N ARG A 7 11.57 -28.64 -10.89
CA ARG A 7 11.61 -27.57 -11.89
C ARG A 7 11.98 -26.26 -11.21
N PRO A 8 13.08 -25.58 -11.61
CA PRO A 8 13.41 -24.26 -11.08
C PRO A 8 12.32 -23.26 -11.47
N GLN A 9 11.87 -22.48 -10.49
CA GLN A 9 11.02 -21.31 -10.71
C GLN A 9 11.94 -20.08 -10.73
N PRO A 10 11.77 -19.14 -11.68
CA PRO A 10 12.46 -17.85 -11.60
C PRO A 10 11.98 -17.11 -10.34
N PHE A 11 12.91 -16.46 -9.65
CA PHE A 11 12.60 -15.61 -8.50
C PHE A 11 13.49 -14.38 -8.54
N VAL A 12 13.02 -13.28 -7.97
CA VAL A 12 13.79 -12.04 -7.87
C VAL A 12 14.64 -12.09 -6.60
N PHE A 13 15.96 -12.18 -6.78
CA PHE A 13 16.91 -12.23 -5.65
C PHE A 13 17.20 -10.84 -5.08
N GLN A 14 17.22 -9.82 -5.94
CA GLN A 14 17.61 -8.46 -5.61
C GLN A 14 16.83 -7.43 -6.42
N LEU A 15 16.50 -6.30 -5.80
CA LEU A 15 15.99 -5.10 -6.45
C LEU A 15 17.00 -3.97 -6.33
N ARG A 16 17.01 -3.07 -7.32
CA ARG A 16 17.82 -1.86 -7.31
C ARG A 16 16.98 -0.68 -7.73
N CYS A 17 17.06 0.43 -7.01
CA CYS A 17 16.29 1.62 -7.33
C CYS A 17 16.96 2.35 -8.50
N ASP A 18 16.24 2.55 -9.59
CA ASP A 18 16.78 3.19 -10.80
C ASP A 18 17.13 4.67 -10.58
N ARG A 19 16.52 5.32 -9.57
CA ARG A 19 16.78 6.72 -9.24
C ARG A 19 17.98 6.92 -8.32
N CYS A 20 18.04 6.23 -7.17
CA CYS A 20 19.10 6.45 -6.17
C CYS A 20 20.13 5.32 -6.07
N GLY A 21 19.92 4.20 -6.77
CA GLY A 21 20.80 3.04 -6.74
C GLY A 21 20.71 2.19 -5.48
N ALA A 22 19.80 2.49 -4.53
CA ALA A 22 19.61 1.67 -3.33
C ALA A 22 19.23 0.24 -3.70
N GLU A 23 19.75 -0.73 -2.95
CA GLU A 23 19.55 -2.16 -3.22
C GLU A 23 18.79 -2.84 -2.08
N ALA A 24 17.95 -3.81 -2.42
CA ALA A 24 17.27 -4.69 -1.47
C ALA A 24 17.49 -6.14 -1.87
N GLN A 25 17.76 -7.03 -0.91
CA GLN A 25 17.96 -8.47 -1.14
C GLN A 25 16.85 -9.28 -0.47
N HIS A 26 16.43 -10.38 -1.10
CA HIS A 26 15.29 -11.19 -0.67
C HIS A 26 15.53 -11.89 0.68
N ASN A 27 16.79 -12.07 1.08
CA ASN A 27 17.21 -12.79 2.29
C ASN A 27 17.55 -11.88 3.48
N ILE A 28 17.38 -10.56 3.34
CA ILE A 28 17.63 -9.60 4.41
C ILE A 28 16.27 -8.99 4.77
N ASP A 29 15.93 -9.05 6.06
CA ASP A 29 14.58 -8.83 6.61
C ASP A 29 13.92 -7.48 6.26
N ASP A 30 14.65 -6.50 5.72
CA ASP A 30 14.10 -5.19 5.40
C ASP A 30 14.65 -4.66 4.07
N GLY A 31 13.78 -4.57 3.06
CA GLY A 31 14.14 -3.89 1.82
C GLY A 31 13.12 -4.08 0.70
N PHE A 32 12.76 -5.33 0.39
CA PHE A 32 11.91 -5.65 -0.76
C PHE A 32 10.53 -4.98 -0.69
N ASN A 33 9.89 -4.99 0.49
CA ASN A 33 8.59 -4.35 0.71
C ASN A 33 8.63 -2.82 0.60
N ASN A 34 9.81 -2.22 0.42
CA ASN A 34 10.00 -0.78 0.29
C ASN A 34 10.24 -0.33 -1.16
N PHE A 35 9.89 -1.17 -2.13
CA PHE A 35 10.02 -0.89 -3.57
C PHE A 35 8.66 -1.00 -4.26
N LEU A 36 8.46 -0.11 -5.23
CA LEU A 36 7.41 -0.22 -6.24
C LEU A 36 8.07 -0.63 -7.56
N GLN A 37 7.50 -1.64 -8.19
CA GLN A 37 7.90 -2.12 -9.52
C GLN A 37 6.79 -1.78 -10.51
N ILE A 38 7.16 -1.22 -11.65
CA ILE A 38 6.25 -0.89 -12.74
C ILE A 38 6.72 -1.67 -13.96
N GLU A 39 5.79 -2.37 -14.61
CA GLU A 39 6.04 -3.09 -15.86
C GLU A 39 4.78 -3.02 -16.71
N PHE A 40 4.88 -2.50 -17.93
CA PHE A 40 3.79 -2.51 -18.91
C PHE A 40 4.29 -2.27 -20.33
N ASP A 41 3.51 -2.72 -21.31
CA ASP A 41 3.71 -2.39 -22.73
C ASP A 41 2.88 -1.17 -23.12
N THR A 42 3.48 -0.23 -23.84
CA THR A 42 2.78 0.95 -24.35
C THR A 42 1.96 0.62 -25.60
N SER A 43 0.82 1.30 -25.74
CA SER A 43 -0.01 1.23 -26.95
C SER A 43 0.31 2.38 -27.91
N TRP A 44 -0.35 2.38 -29.06
CA TRP A 44 -0.23 3.41 -30.09
C TRP A 44 -0.66 4.80 -29.59
N GLY A 45 0.11 5.83 -29.94
CA GLY A 45 -0.06 7.21 -29.50
C GLY A 45 0.47 7.48 -28.09
N SER A 46 1.32 6.61 -27.52
CA SER A 46 1.86 6.82 -26.17
C SER A 46 2.99 7.85 -26.18
N ASP A 47 2.98 8.75 -25.19
CA ASP A 47 4.10 9.69 -24.96
C ASP A 47 5.42 8.98 -24.60
N LEU A 48 5.36 7.70 -24.20
CA LEU A 48 6.53 6.86 -23.92
C LEU A 48 7.05 6.12 -25.16
N GLY A 49 6.46 6.39 -26.34
CA GLY A 49 6.73 5.73 -27.61
C GLY A 49 5.88 4.48 -27.81
N ASP A 50 5.50 4.21 -29.06
CA ASP A 50 4.56 3.14 -29.42
C ASP A 50 5.22 1.75 -29.37
N GLY A 51 4.57 0.79 -28.70
CA GLY A 51 5.03 -0.61 -28.64
C GLY A 51 6.28 -0.82 -27.79
N ASN A 52 6.62 0.14 -26.92
CA ASN A 52 7.74 0.06 -26.01
C ASN A 52 7.35 -0.74 -24.76
N HIS A 53 8.27 -1.61 -24.33
CA HIS A 53 8.22 -2.21 -23.01
C HIS A 53 8.82 -1.24 -21.99
N VAL A 54 8.10 -0.97 -20.91
CA VAL A 54 8.47 0.01 -19.89
C VAL A 54 8.60 -0.68 -18.55
N GLU A 55 9.78 -0.56 -17.95
CA GLU A 55 10.11 -1.07 -16.62
C GLU A 55 10.65 0.06 -15.73
N LEU A 56 10.34 0.02 -14.42
CA LEU A 56 10.94 0.90 -13.41
C LEU A 56 10.87 0.25 -12.02
N ASP A 57 12.02 0.18 -11.35
CA ASP A 57 12.11 -0.15 -9.92
C ASP A 57 12.44 1.11 -9.11
N ILE A 58 11.53 1.50 -8.20
CA ILE A 58 11.70 2.72 -7.39
C ILE A 58 11.45 2.47 -5.90
N CYS A 59 12.40 2.87 -5.05
CA CYS A 59 12.21 2.77 -3.60
C CYS A 59 11.17 3.78 -3.11
N HIS A 60 10.47 3.49 -2.01
CA HIS A 60 9.41 4.34 -1.45
C HIS A 60 9.87 5.76 -1.12
N THR A 61 11.15 5.95 -0.73
CA THR A 61 11.72 7.30 -0.54
C THR A 61 11.76 8.07 -1.86
N CYS A 62 12.30 7.47 -2.93
CA CYS A 62 12.34 8.08 -4.25
C CYS A 62 10.94 8.28 -4.85
N LEU A 63 10.03 7.34 -4.63
CA LEU A 63 8.62 7.45 -5.02
C LEU A 63 7.97 8.68 -4.38
N LYS A 64 8.12 8.83 -3.06
CA LYS A 64 7.58 9.98 -2.31
C LYS A 64 8.21 11.30 -2.78
N GLU A 65 9.52 11.34 -3.02
CA GLU A 65 10.19 12.54 -3.50
C GLU A 65 9.77 12.93 -4.93
N THR A 66 9.49 11.95 -5.78
CA THR A 66 9.23 12.18 -7.22
C THR A 66 7.76 12.53 -7.48
N VAL A 67 6.83 11.79 -6.87
CA VAL A 67 5.39 11.92 -7.15
C VAL A 67 4.55 12.10 -5.89
N GLY A 68 5.17 12.37 -4.74
CA GLY A 68 4.50 12.37 -3.42
C GLY A 68 3.29 13.29 -3.31
N SER A 69 3.31 14.45 -3.99
CA SER A 69 2.17 15.36 -4.03
C SER A 69 0.96 14.81 -4.80
N TRP A 70 1.16 13.79 -5.64
CA TRP A 70 0.11 13.12 -6.43
C TRP A 70 -0.31 11.79 -5.82
N LEU A 71 0.43 11.27 -4.82
CA LEU A 71 0.08 10.04 -4.14
C LEU A 71 -1.19 10.23 -3.29
N ARG A 72 -2.16 9.35 -3.48
CA ARG A 72 -3.34 9.23 -2.61
C ARG A 72 -3.10 8.12 -1.61
N ALA A 73 -2.64 8.48 -0.41
CA ALA A 73 -2.38 7.55 0.68
C ALA A 73 -3.48 7.64 1.74
N SER A 74 -3.95 6.48 2.21
CA SER A 74 -4.86 6.35 3.35
C SER A 74 -4.42 5.17 4.21
N PRO A 75 -4.76 5.14 5.52
CA PRO A 75 -4.55 3.96 6.34
C PRO A 75 -5.16 2.71 5.70
N ALA A 76 -4.43 1.59 5.74
CA ALA A 76 -4.95 0.31 5.28
C ALA A 76 -5.98 -0.24 6.26
N ALA A 77 -6.97 -1.01 5.77
CA ALA A 77 -8.04 -1.56 6.61
C ALA A 77 -7.52 -2.39 7.79
N TRP A 78 -6.43 -3.14 7.60
CA TRP A 78 -5.80 -3.93 8.66
C TRP A 78 -5.16 -3.05 9.75
N ALA A 79 -4.66 -1.86 9.39
CA ALA A 79 -4.07 -0.92 10.34
C ALA A 79 -5.14 -0.21 11.19
N ALA A 80 -6.39 -0.21 10.72
CA ALA A 80 -7.53 0.34 11.45
C ALA A 80 -8.16 -0.66 12.45
N VAL A 81 -7.77 -1.94 12.40
CA VAL A 81 -8.29 -2.96 13.33
C VAL A 81 -7.77 -2.68 14.74
N GLY A 82 -8.68 -2.38 15.66
CA GLY A 82 -8.35 -2.06 17.07
C GLY A 82 -8.16 -0.57 17.36
N GLN A 83 -8.22 0.30 16.35
CA GLN A 83 -8.34 1.74 16.57
C GLN A 83 -9.81 2.06 16.90
N VAL A 84 -10.11 2.15 18.20
CA VAL A 84 -11.35 2.80 18.64
C VAL A 84 -11.21 4.28 18.26
N PRO A 85 -12.11 4.87 17.45
CA PRO A 85 -12.07 6.30 17.24
C PRO A 85 -12.18 6.99 18.60
N ALA A 86 -11.23 7.87 18.92
CA ALA A 86 -11.28 8.67 20.14
C ALA A 86 -12.63 9.40 20.15
N SER A 87 -13.49 9.01 21.08
CA SER A 87 -14.86 9.49 21.16
C SER A 87 -14.89 10.97 21.53
N GLU A 88 -15.27 11.86 20.61
CA GLU A 88 -15.73 13.21 20.97
C GLU A 88 -17.04 13.66 20.32
N ASP A 89 -17.71 12.87 19.47
CA ASP A 89 -18.95 13.34 18.81
C ASP A 89 -20.24 12.56 19.15
N PHE A 90 -20.20 11.54 20.01
CA PHE A 90 -21.40 10.72 20.26
C PHE A 90 -22.41 11.33 21.25
N MET A 91 -22.10 12.46 21.89
CA MET A 91 -22.93 13.06 22.96
C MET A 91 -23.63 14.38 22.60
N ALA A 92 -23.60 14.81 21.33
CA ALA A 92 -24.26 16.06 20.94
C ALA A 92 -25.80 15.94 20.71
N GLY A 93 -26.39 14.74 20.84
CA GLY A 93 -27.78 14.49 20.41
C GLY A 93 -28.76 13.95 21.44
N VAL A 94 -28.36 13.70 22.70
CA VAL A 94 -29.31 13.21 23.72
C VAL A 94 -29.89 14.40 24.48
N GLU A 95 -30.79 15.12 23.84
CA GLU A 95 -31.71 16.01 24.55
C GLU A 95 -32.48 15.16 25.58
N LYS A 96 -32.30 15.49 26.86
CA LYS A 96 -32.98 14.82 27.98
C LYS A 96 -34.49 14.97 27.79
N LEU A 97 -35.16 13.90 27.36
CA LEU A 97 -36.62 13.80 27.45
C LEU A 97 -37.02 13.93 28.94
N PRO A 98 -37.93 14.85 29.30
CA PRO A 98 -38.37 14.99 30.67
C PRO A 98 -39.14 13.73 31.12
N VAL A 99 -38.78 13.22 32.29
CA VAL A 99 -39.46 12.11 32.96
C VAL A 99 -40.88 12.58 33.31
N GLN A 100 -41.90 12.01 32.68
CA GLN A 100 -43.29 12.19 33.12
C GLN A 100 -43.52 11.32 34.36
N GLU A 101 -43.72 11.96 35.50
CA GLU A 101 -44.27 11.34 36.71
C GLU A 101 -45.62 10.70 36.35
N ARG A 102 -45.76 9.41 36.62
CA ARG A 102 -47.04 8.72 36.49
C ARG A 102 -47.81 8.94 37.79
N ASP A 103 -48.94 9.62 37.70
CA ASP A 103 -49.89 9.72 38.81
C ASP A 103 -50.39 8.31 39.21
N PRO A 104 -50.47 8.01 40.51
CA PRO A 104 -51.03 6.75 40.98
C PRO A 104 -52.56 6.78 40.89
N LEU A 105 -53.14 5.67 40.41
CA LEU A 105 -54.57 5.36 40.56
C LEU A 105 -54.87 4.84 41.97
#